data_AF-A0A7J9B3P7-F1
#
_entry.id   AF-A0A7J9B3P7-F1
#
_cell.length_a   1.000
_cell.length_b   1.000
_cell.length_c   1.000
_cell.angle_alpha   90.00
_cell.angle_beta   90.00
_cell.angle_gamma   90.00
#
_symmetry.space_group_name_H-M   'P 1'
#
loop_
_entity.id
_entity.type
_entity.pdbx_description
1 polymer ?
#
loop_
_entity_poly.entity_id
_entity_poly.type
_entity_poly.pdbx_seq_one_letter_code
_entity_poly.pdbx_strand_id
1 'polypeptide(L)'
;MEKDEIRRHDSFQSFDEICSIAEEKQVDFLLLGGDLFHENKPSRSTLVKAIEILRRHCLNDQPVQFQVVSDQTVNFQNAFGHVNYEDPHFNVGLPVFSIHGNHDDPAGVDNLSAVDILSACNLVNYFGKMVLGGSGGSTAVALYGLGNIRDERLNRMFQTPHAVQWMRPEPQEGCEVSDWFNILVLHQNRVKMNAKNAINERFLPRFLDFIVWGHEHECLIDPQEVPGMGFHITQPGSSVATSLIDGESKPKHGNQYRPNKIPLTSVRPFEYTEVVLKDEPDIDPNDQNSILEHLDK
;
A
#
# COMPACT_ATOMS: atom_id res chain seq x y z
N MET A 1 -12.06 12.52 -7.10
CA MET A 1 -11.99 12.24 -8.55
C MET A 1 -13.29 11.70 -9.14
N GLU A 2 -14.06 10.86 -8.44
CA GLU A 2 -15.26 10.21 -9.02
C GLU A 2 -16.34 11.14 -9.58
N LYS A 3 -16.43 12.39 -9.10
CA LYS A 3 -17.41 13.38 -9.58
C LYS A 3 -16.95 14.17 -10.81
N ASP A 4 -15.70 13.99 -11.24
CA ASP A 4 -15.11 14.71 -12.37
C ASP A 4 -15.51 14.07 -13.70
N GLU A 5 -15.99 14.85 -14.67
CA GLU A 5 -16.51 14.29 -15.92
C GLU A 5 -15.46 13.58 -16.77
N ILE A 6 -14.20 14.00 -16.66
CA ILE A 6 -13.08 13.50 -17.47
C ILE A 6 -12.30 12.42 -16.70
N ARG A 7 -12.05 12.65 -15.40
CA ARG A 7 -11.12 11.86 -14.57
C ARG A 7 -11.81 10.83 -13.66
N ARG A 8 -13.15 10.74 -13.67
CA ARG A 8 -13.90 9.82 -12.79
C ARG A 8 -13.56 8.34 -12.94
N HIS A 9 -12.95 7.94 -14.06
CA HIS A 9 -12.63 6.54 -14.34
C HIS A 9 -11.16 6.18 -14.03
N ASP A 10 -10.27 7.17 -13.94
CA ASP A 10 -8.82 6.96 -13.84
C ASP A 10 -8.44 6.01 -12.68
N SER A 11 -9.03 6.18 -11.49
CA SER A 11 -8.75 5.34 -10.33
C SER A 11 -9.20 3.89 -10.49
N PHE A 12 -10.35 3.68 -11.13
CA PHE A 12 -10.87 2.33 -11.35
C PHE A 12 -10.07 1.60 -12.43
N GLN A 13 -9.70 2.29 -13.51
CA GLN A 13 -8.89 1.73 -14.58
C GLN A 13 -7.49 1.36 -14.10
N SER A 14 -6.88 2.23 -13.28
CA SER A 14 -5.55 1.95 -12.72
C SER A 14 -5.57 0.73 -11.78
N PHE A 15 -6.62 0.60 -10.95
CA PHE A 15 -6.76 -0.56 -10.06
C PHE A 15 -7.05 -1.85 -10.83
N ASP A 16 -7.89 -1.78 -11.87
CA ASP A 16 -8.16 -2.90 -12.79
C ASP A 16 -6.90 -3.36 -13.54
N GLU A 17 -6.05 -2.41 -13.98
CA GLU A 17 -4.74 -2.71 -14.60
C GLU A 17 -3.81 -3.44 -13.61
N ILE A 18 -3.74 -2.99 -12.35
CA ILE A 18 -2.93 -3.66 -11.31
C ILE A 18 -3.38 -5.11 -11.12
N CYS A 19 -4.68 -5.35 -11.00
CA CYS A 19 -5.22 -6.71 -10.87
C CYS A 19 -4.99 -7.55 -12.14
N SER A 20 -5.15 -6.96 -13.33
CA SER A 20 -4.89 -7.64 -14.60
C SER A 20 -3.41 -8.04 -14.75
N ILE A 21 -2.48 -7.18 -14.35
CA ILE A 21 -1.05 -7.49 -14.34
C ILE A 21 -0.75 -8.63 -13.36
N ALA A 22 -1.38 -8.64 -12.19
CA ALA A 22 -1.20 -9.71 -11.21
C ALA A 22 -1.61 -11.09 -11.77
N GLU A 23 -2.73 -11.13 -12.50
CA GLU A 23 -3.14 -12.34 -13.22
C GLU A 23 -2.19 -12.71 -14.36
N GLU A 24 -1.80 -11.75 -15.21
CA GLU A 24 -0.89 -11.99 -16.35
C GLU A 24 0.46 -12.54 -15.87
N LYS A 25 0.96 -12.00 -14.76
CA LYS A 25 2.22 -12.42 -14.15
C LYS A 25 2.09 -13.64 -13.23
N GLN A 26 0.87 -14.14 -13.04
CA GLN A 26 0.56 -15.29 -12.18
C GLN A 26 1.21 -15.16 -10.79
N VAL A 27 1.07 -13.98 -10.17
CA VAL A 27 1.64 -13.75 -8.84
C VAL A 27 0.90 -14.59 -7.79
N ASP A 28 1.59 -14.96 -6.71
CA ASP A 28 0.99 -15.79 -5.66
C ASP A 28 -0.07 -15.04 -4.84
N PHE A 29 0.11 -13.73 -4.63
CA PHE A 29 -0.85 -12.86 -3.95
C PHE A 29 -0.61 -11.38 -4.29
N LEU A 30 -1.61 -10.53 -4.04
CA LEU A 30 -1.51 -9.07 -4.08
C LEU A 30 -1.32 -8.51 -2.68
N LEU A 31 -0.39 -7.56 -2.51
CA LEU A 31 -0.11 -6.89 -1.24
C LEU A 31 -0.32 -5.38 -1.37
N LEU A 32 -1.32 -4.86 -0.66
CA LEU A 32 -1.72 -3.45 -0.71
C LEU A 32 -1.28 -2.70 0.54
N GLY A 33 -0.66 -1.54 0.31
CA GLY A 33 -0.06 -0.70 1.36
C GLY A 33 -1.01 0.25 2.08
N GLY A 34 -2.33 0.15 1.87
CA GLY A 34 -3.33 1.09 2.40
C GLY A 34 -3.83 2.10 1.35
N ASP A 35 -4.81 2.93 1.74
CA ASP A 35 -5.47 3.92 0.89
C ASP A 35 -6.06 3.32 -0.40
N LEU A 36 -6.66 2.13 -0.30
CA LEU A 36 -7.45 1.55 -1.38
C LEU A 36 -8.66 2.44 -1.71
N PHE A 37 -9.19 3.13 -0.70
CA PHE A 37 -10.23 4.14 -0.88
C PHE A 37 -9.75 5.53 -0.46
N HIS A 38 -10.00 6.52 -1.31
CA HIS A 38 -9.67 7.92 -1.04
C HIS A 38 -10.59 8.59 0.00
N GLU A 39 -11.81 8.08 0.15
CA GLU A 39 -12.76 8.54 1.17
C GLU A 39 -13.03 7.41 2.16
N ASN A 40 -13.02 7.74 3.46
CA ASN A 40 -13.34 6.80 4.54
C ASN A 40 -14.70 6.12 4.36
N LYS A 41 -15.65 6.87 3.80
CA LYS A 41 -16.99 6.41 3.42
C LYS A 41 -17.11 6.46 1.90
N PRO A 42 -16.54 5.48 1.17
CA PRO A 42 -16.57 5.49 -0.29
C PRO A 42 -18.01 5.48 -0.79
N SER A 43 -18.22 6.10 -1.96
CA SER A 43 -19.53 6.10 -2.59
C SER A 43 -19.98 4.67 -2.95
N ARG A 44 -21.28 4.46 -3.09
CA ARG A 44 -21.82 3.17 -3.55
C ARG A 44 -21.24 2.75 -4.91
N SER A 45 -21.03 3.71 -5.82
CA SER A 45 -20.44 3.43 -7.13
C SER A 45 -18.98 3.00 -6.99
N THR A 46 -18.21 3.68 -6.13
CA THR A 46 -16.83 3.30 -5.82
C THR A 46 -16.74 1.89 -5.23
N LEU A 47 -17.57 1.56 -4.24
CA LEU A 47 -17.60 0.22 -3.62
C LEU A 47 -17.98 -0.86 -4.63
N VAL A 48 -19.05 -0.65 -5.40
CA VAL A 48 -19.50 -1.62 -6.41
C VAL A 48 -18.40 -1.91 -7.43
N LYS A 49 -17.74 -0.87 -7.97
CA LYS A 49 -16.67 -1.05 -8.95
C LYS A 49 -15.45 -1.76 -8.35
N ALA A 50 -15.03 -1.41 -7.13
CA ALA A 50 -13.92 -2.10 -6.47
C ALA A 50 -14.24 -3.60 -6.27
N ILE A 51 -15.46 -3.93 -5.84
CA ILE A 51 -15.94 -5.30 -5.69
C ILE A 51 -15.96 -6.02 -7.04
N GLU A 52 -16.46 -5.39 -8.10
CA GLU A 52 -16.50 -5.97 -9.45
C GLU A 52 -15.10 -6.27 -10.00
N ILE A 53 -14.14 -5.37 -9.81
CA ILE A 53 -12.74 -5.57 -10.21
C ILE A 53 -12.15 -6.75 -9.43
N LEU A 54 -12.23 -6.72 -8.10
CA LEU A 54 -11.70 -7.81 -7.26
C LEU A 54 -12.34 -9.15 -7.59
N ARG A 55 -13.66 -9.20 -7.78
CA ARG A 55 -14.34 -10.45 -8.15
C ARG A 55 -13.90 -10.98 -9.51
N ARG A 56 -13.67 -10.10 -10.48
CA ARG A 56 -13.23 -10.49 -11.83
C ARG A 56 -11.85 -11.13 -11.80
N HIS A 57 -10.93 -10.57 -11.01
CA HIS A 57 -9.52 -10.97 -11.05
C HIS A 57 -9.09 -11.95 -9.94
N CYS A 58 -9.80 -11.96 -8.80
CA CYS A 58 -9.37 -12.69 -7.61
C CYS A 58 -10.13 -14.00 -7.38
N LEU A 59 -11.35 -14.12 -7.89
CA LEU A 59 -12.17 -15.32 -7.75
C LEU A 59 -12.04 -16.19 -9.00
N ASN A 60 -11.31 -17.30 -8.87
CA ASN A 60 -11.05 -18.25 -9.95
C ASN A 60 -10.57 -19.59 -9.35
N ASP A 61 -10.43 -20.60 -10.20
CA ASP A 61 -10.09 -21.97 -9.79
C ASP A 61 -8.57 -22.24 -9.66
N GLN A 62 -7.72 -21.21 -9.73
CA GLN A 62 -6.27 -21.40 -9.54
C GLN A 62 -5.99 -21.78 -8.07
N PRO A 63 -5.25 -22.86 -7.82
CA PRO A 63 -4.94 -23.27 -6.46
C PRO A 63 -3.86 -22.37 -5.85
N VAL A 64 -4.12 -21.81 -4.67
CA VAL A 64 -3.15 -21.05 -3.88
C VAL A 64 -2.02 -21.98 -3.40
N GLN A 65 -0.76 -21.61 -3.69
CA GLN A 65 0.42 -22.47 -3.48
C GLN A 65 1.16 -22.20 -2.16
N PHE A 66 0.55 -21.44 -1.23
CA PHE A 66 1.10 -21.16 0.09
C PHE A 66 0.06 -21.38 1.19
N GLN A 67 0.54 -21.53 2.43
CA GLN A 67 -0.30 -21.72 3.62
C GLN A 67 0.01 -20.63 4.66
N VAL A 68 -1.00 -20.22 5.43
CA VAL A 68 -0.81 -19.39 6.61
C VAL A 68 -0.67 -20.29 7.83
N VAL A 69 0.48 -20.19 8.51
CA VAL A 69 0.83 -21.07 9.63
C VAL A 69 0.72 -20.38 10.99
N SER A 70 0.54 -19.07 11.02
CA SER A 70 0.23 -18.31 12.22
C SER A 70 -1.23 -18.49 12.64
N ASP A 71 -1.53 -18.13 13.90
CA ASP A 71 -2.91 -18.17 14.40
C ASP A 71 -3.80 -17.18 13.64
N GLN A 72 -4.59 -17.72 12.73
CA GLN A 72 -5.44 -16.94 11.85
C GLN A 72 -6.56 -16.18 12.59
N THR A 73 -6.96 -16.65 13.78
CA THR A 73 -8.01 -15.99 14.58
C THR A 73 -7.52 -14.69 15.22
N VAL A 74 -6.22 -14.59 15.47
CA VAL A 74 -5.55 -13.34 15.86
C VAL A 74 -5.40 -12.44 14.63
N ASN A 75 -5.08 -13.04 13.48
CA ASN A 75 -4.86 -12.38 12.19
C ASN A 75 -6.08 -11.69 11.60
N PHE A 76 -7.22 -12.35 11.67
CA PHE A 76 -8.43 -11.93 10.98
C PHE A 76 -9.55 -11.82 12.01
N GLN A 77 -9.74 -10.62 12.55
CA GLN A 77 -10.76 -10.33 13.57
C GLN A 77 -12.20 -10.30 13.02
N ASN A 78 -12.43 -10.86 11.84
CA ASN A 78 -13.77 -11.01 11.26
C ASN A 78 -14.43 -12.28 11.84
N ALA A 79 -15.72 -12.47 11.53
CA ALA A 79 -16.49 -13.61 12.05
C ALA A 79 -16.00 -14.98 11.54
N PHE A 80 -15.17 -15.01 10.49
CA PHE A 80 -14.70 -16.23 9.83
C PHE A 80 -13.35 -16.68 10.42
N GLY A 81 -12.46 -15.74 10.77
CA GLY A 81 -11.21 -16.04 11.49
C GLY A 81 -10.16 -16.81 10.70
N HIS A 82 -10.25 -16.81 9.37
CA HIS A 82 -9.31 -17.45 8.45
C HIS A 82 -9.13 -16.61 7.18
N VAL A 83 -8.06 -16.91 6.44
CA VAL A 83 -7.79 -16.34 5.11
C VAL A 83 -8.88 -16.72 4.13
N ASN A 84 -9.19 -15.80 3.22
CA ASN A 84 -10.32 -15.92 2.32
C ASN A 84 -10.28 -17.14 1.39
N TYR A 85 -9.09 -17.62 1.02
CA TYR A 85 -8.91 -18.77 0.14
C TYR A 85 -9.05 -20.13 0.85
N GLU A 86 -9.19 -20.12 2.18
CA GLU A 86 -9.53 -21.31 2.96
C GLU A 86 -11.05 -21.42 3.22
N ASP A 87 -11.85 -20.43 2.80
CA ASP A 87 -13.32 -20.50 2.90
C ASP A 87 -13.86 -21.55 1.91
N PRO A 88 -14.58 -22.59 2.37
CA PRO A 88 -15.05 -23.67 1.51
C PRO A 88 -16.16 -23.25 0.52
N HIS A 89 -16.68 -22.03 0.61
CA HIS A 89 -17.76 -21.52 -0.25
C HIS A 89 -17.26 -20.57 -1.35
N PHE A 90 -15.97 -20.24 -1.37
CA PHE A 90 -15.38 -19.32 -2.34
C PHE A 90 -14.11 -19.91 -2.98
N ASN A 91 -14.06 -19.88 -4.30
CA ASN A 91 -12.83 -20.19 -5.03
C ASN A 91 -12.03 -18.90 -5.20
N VAL A 92 -11.08 -18.66 -4.30
CA VAL A 92 -10.14 -17.53 -4.38
C VAL A 92 -8.82 -18.05 -4.93
N GLY A 93 -8.46 -17.62 -6.14
CA GLY A 93 -7.20 -18.03 -6.77
C GLY A 93 -6.10 -16.97 -6.75
N LEU A 94 -6.45 -15.71 -6.49
CA LEU A 94 -5.48 -14.64 -6.22
C LEU A 94 -5.85 -13.93 -4.90
N PRO A 95 -5.27 -14.34 -3.77
CA PRO A 95 -5.48 -13.70 -2.48
C PRO A 95 -4.98 -12.25 -2.47
N VAL A 96 -5.75 -11.33 -1.88
CA VAL A 96 -5.35 -9.93 -1.69
C VAL A 96 -5.19 -9.67 -0.20
N PHE A 97 -4.02 -9.20 0.22
CA PHE A 97 -3.75 -8.77 1.59
C PHE A 97 -3.63 -7.25 1.62
N SER A 98 -4.33 -6.59 2.54
CA SER A 98 -4.28 -5.13 2.68
C SER A 98 -4.21 -4.71 4.13
N ILE A 99 -3.42 -3.68 4.40
CA ILE A 99 -3.62 -2.81 5.58
C ILE A 99 -4.55 -1.65 5.20
N HIS A 100 -5.00 -0.87 6.18
CA HIS A 100 -5.65 0.42 5.94
C HIS A 100 -4.61 1.55 5.93
N GLY A 101 -4.87 2.59 5.14
CA GLY A 101 -4.17 3.86 5.16
C GLY A 101 -4.92 4.91 5.98
N ASN A 102 -4.58 6.18 5.78
CA ASN A 102 -5.19 7.29 6.53
C ASN A 102 -6.52 7.78 5.93
N HIS A 103 -6.84 7.40 4.69
CA HIS A 103 -8.10 7.74 4.04
C HIS A 103 -9.18 6.69 4.28
N ASP A 104 -8.79 5.42 4.38
CA ASP A 104 -9.67 4.28 4.64
C ASP A 104 -9.46 3.68 6.04
N ASP A 105 -9.14 4.54 7.02
CA ASP A 105 -8.95 4.16 8.41
C ASP A 105 -10.24 3.69 9.10
N PRO A 106 -10.15 2.85 10.14
CA PRO A 106 -11.31 2.50 10.96
C PRO A 106 -11.97 3.73 11.59
N ALA A 107 -13.28 3.88 11.43
CA ALA A 107 -14.04 5.00 11.98
C ALA A 107 -15.42 4.57 12.53
N GLY A 108 -16.06 5.50 13.26
CA GLY A 108 -17.38 5.28 13.85
C GLY A 108 -17.35 4.45 15.14
N VAL A 109 -18.55 4.12 15.64
CA VAL A 109 -18.73 3.42 16.92
C VAL A 109 -18.15 2.00 16.87
N ASP A 110 -18.32 1.33 15.74
CA ASP A 110 -17.91 -0.06 15.54
C ASP A 110 -16.45 -0.19 15.06
N ASN A 111 -15.73 0.94 14.89
CA ASN A 111 -14.35 0.98 14.44
C ASN A 111 -14.14 0.16 13.14
N LEU A 112 -14.97 0.45 12.13
CA LEU A 112 -14.97 -0.23 10.83
C LEU A 112 -14.33 0.66 9.76
N SER A 113 -13.59 0.02 8.87
CA SER A 113 -13.02 0.59 7.65
C SER A 113 -13.83 0.11 6.43
N ALA A 114 -13.74 0.84 5.32
CA ALA A 114 -14.21 0.35 4.03
C ALA A 114 -13.55 -0.99 3.62
N VAL A 115 -12.34 -1.27 4.11
CA VAL A 115 -11.64 -2.54 3.88
C VAL A 115 -12.34 -3.71 4.60
N ASP A 116 -13.02 -3.47 5.73
CA ASP A 116 -13.83 -4.50 6.39
C ASP A 116 -15.00 -4.97 5.52
N ILE A 117 -15.56 -4.08 4.69
CA ILE A 117 -16.63 -4.46 3.75
C ILE A 117 -16.08 -5.47 2.74
N LEU A 118 -14.89 -5.21 2.19
CA LEU A 118 -14.24 -6.13 1.24
C LEU A 118 -13.84 -7.45 1.91
N SER A 119 -13.40 -7.41 3.16
CA SER A 119 -13.09 -8.62 3.94
C SER A 119 -14.35 -9.44 4.23
N ALA A 120 -15.45 -8.80 4.61
CA ALA A 120 -16.73 -9.48 4.82
C ALA A 120 -17.32 -10.08 3.53
N CYS A 121 -16.95 -9.54 2.37
CA CYS A 121 -17.26 -10.11 1.05
C CYS A 121 -16.31 -11.24 0.62
N ASN A 122 -15.35 -11.63 1.47
CA ASN A 122 -14.32 -12.62 1.19
C ASN A 122 -13.36 -12.24 0.03
N LEU A 123 -13.21 -10.94 -0.26
CA LEU A 123 -12.38 -10.44 -1.36
C LEU A 123 -10.99 -9.97 -0.92
N VAL A 124 -10.83 -9.59 0.34
CA VAL A 124 -9.58 -9.05 0.89
C VAL A 124 -9.30 -9.63 2.28
N ASN A 125 -8.07 -10.11 2.50
CA ASN A 125 -7.52 -10.43 3.80
C ASN A 125 -7.05 -9.14 4.48
N TYR A 126 -7.91 -8.54 5.29
CA TYR A 126 -7.59 -7.31 6.02
C TYR A 126 -6.75 -7.63 7.25
N PHE A 127 -5.52 -7.16 7.28
CA PHE A 127 -4.52 -7.45 8.29
C PHE A 127 -3.91 -6.15 8.85
N GLY A 128 -3.18 -6.21 9.97
CA GLY A 128 -2.46 -5.04 10.49
C GLY A 128 -3.27 -4.02 11.29
N LYS A 129 -4.51 -4.37 11.71
CA LYS A 129 -5.28 -3.60 12.72
C LYS A 129 -4.63 -3.64 14.10
N MET A 130 -4.00 -4.77 14.46
CA MET A 130 -3.02 -4.97 15.56
C MET A 130 -2.30 -6.34 15.34
N VAL A 131 -0.95 -6.34 15.27
CA VAL A 131 0.10 -7.42 15.24
C VAL A 131 -0.23 -8.83 14.74
N LEU A 132 0.35 -9.25 13.60
CA LEU A 132 0.14 -10.57 13.00
C LEU A 132 1.42 -11.26 12.53
N GLY A 133 1.43 -12.60 12.59
CA GLY A 133 2.54 -13.52 12.28
C GLY A 133 2.38 -14.25 10.93
N GLY A 134 3.44 -14.94 10.49
CA GLY A 134 3.73 -15.30 9.09
C GLY A 134 2.99 -16.47 8.41
N SER A 135 3.31 -16.64 7.12
CA SER A 135 2.90 -17.70 6.19
C SER A 135 4.10 -18.54 5.73
N GLY A 136 3.96 -19.86 5.57
CA GLY A 136 5.09 -20.74 5.28
C GLY A 136 4.87 -21.73 4.14
N GLY A 137 5.68 -21.67 3.09
CA GLY A 137 5.91 -22.75 2.10
C GLY A 137 7.38 -23.22 2.16
N SER A 138 7.97 -23.67 1.04
CA SER A 138 9.42 -23.98 0.96
C SER A 138 10.33 -22.77 1.21
N THR A 139 9.75 -21.56 1.18
CA THR A 139 10.29 -20.30 1.71
C THR A 139 9.35 -19.82 2.81
N ALA A 140 9.89 -19.46 3.97
CA ALA A 140 9.11 -18.95 5.10
C ALA A 140 9.09 -17.42 5.09
N VAL A 141 7.90 -16.81 5.12
CA VAL A 141 7.72 -15.35 5.07
C VAL A 141 6.91 -14.88 6.28
N ALA A 142 7.51 -14.01 7.08
CA ALA A 142 6.85 -13.34 8.18
C ALA A 142 6.30 -12.00 7.70
N LEU A 143 5.00 -11.94 7.43
CA LEU A 143 4.31 -10.73 6.96
C LEU A 143 3.75 -9.93 8.16
N TYR A 144 4.33 -8.76 8.39
CA TYR A 144 3.92 -7.79 9.39
C TYR A 144 3.14 -6.65 8.75
N GLY A 145 2.04 -6.25 9.38
CA GLY A 145 1.21 -5.14 8.93
C GLY A 145 1.01 -4.10 10.02
N LEU A 146 1.11 -2.83 9.66
CA LEU A 146 0.76 -1.70 10.50
C LEU A 146 -0.10 -0.74 9.69
N GLY A 147 -1.42 -0.85 9.83
CA GLY A 147 -2.33 0.13 9.28
C GLY A 147 -2.06 1.53 9.85
N ASN A 148 -2.55 2.56 9.15
CA ASN A 148 -2.26 3.93 9.56
C ASN A 148 -2.67 4.20 11.02
N ILE A 149 -1.77 4.92 11.69
CA ILE A 149 -1.93 5.48 13.03
C ILE A 149 -1.36 6.89 12.91
N ARG A 150 -2.07 7.92 13.37
CA ARG A 150 -1.58 9.30 13.36
C ARG A 150 -0.09 9.39 13.76
N ASP A 151 0.73 9.98 12.90
CA ASP A 151 2.20 9.91 13.00
C ASP A 151 2.73 10.35 14.37
N GLU A 152 2.24 11.48 14.89
CA GLU A 152 2.63 12.02 16.20
C GLU A 152 2.42 11.02 17.35
N ARG A 153 1.34 10.22 17.26
CA ARG A 153 1.02 9.19 18.25
C ARG A 153 1.98 8.01 18.11
N LEU A 154 2.16 7.50 16.91
CA LEU A 154 3.03 6.34 16.66
C LEU A 154 4.50 6.67 16.94
N ASN A 155 4.96 7.86 16.55
CA ASN A 155 6.29 8.37 16.85
C ASN A 155 6.56 8.41 18.37
N ARG A 156 5.58 8.88 19.17
CA ARG A 156 5.66 8.82 20.64
C ARG A 156 5.65 7.38 21.16
N MET A 157 4.88 6.48 20.56
CA MET A 157 4.85 5.06 20.95
C MET A 157 6.22 4.41 20.73
N PHE A 158 6.89 4.63 19.60
CA PHE A 158 8.24 4.10 19.37
C PHE A 158 9.28 4.60 20.38
N GLN A 159 9.10 5.79 20.92
CA GLN A 159 9.98 6.35 21.95
C GLN A 159 9.61 5.90 23.37
N THR A 160 8.40 5.36 23.57
CA THR A 160 7.92 4.93 24.88
C THR A 160 8.28 3.46 25.09
N PRO A 161 9.06 3.12 26.15
CA PRO A 161 9.41 1.73 26.42
C PRO A 161 8.18 0.82 26.47
N HIS A 162 8.25 -0.33 25.81
CA HIS A 162 7.20 -1.36 25.75
C HIS A 162 5.87 -0.96 25.08
N ALA A 163 5.74 0.24 24.52
CA ALA A 163 4.51 0.66 23.85
C ALA A 163 4.32 0.04 22.45
N VAL A 164 5.42 -0.42 21.83
CA VAL A 164 5.40 -1.24 20.61
C VAL A 164 6.12 -2.54 20.90
N GLN A 165 5.47 -3.66 20.61
CA GLN A 165 6.02 -5.01 20.81
C GLN A 165 5.98 -5.76 19.48
N TRP A 166 7.05 -6.49 19.20
CA TRP A 166 7.22 -7.24 17.97
C TRP A 166 7.17 -8.73 18.30
N MET A 167 6.19 -9.43 17.72
CA MET A 167 6.07 -10.88 17.85
C MET A 167 6.85 -11.54 16.72
N ARG A 168 7.81 -12.38 17.04
CA ARG A 168 8.55 -13.16 16.04
C ARG A 168 7.95 -14.57 15.95
N PRO A 169 7.99 -15.21 14.77
CA PRO A 169 7.60 -16.61 14.66
C PRO A 169 8.37 -17.47 15.66
N GLU A 170 7.68 -18.43 16.26
CA GLU A 170 8.35 -19.49 17.01
C GLU A 170 9.06 -20.44 16.02
N PRO A 171 10.16 -21.11 16.44
CA PRO A 171 10.76 -22.16 15.64
C PRO A 171 9.74 -23.23 15.28
N GLN A 172 9.72 -23.66 14.01
CA GLN A 172 8.90 -24.76 13.53
C GLN A 172 9.81 -25.91 13.11
N GLU A 173 9.26 -27.12 13.01
CA GLU A 173 10.02 -28.28 12.56
C GLU A 173 10.61 -28.03 11.16
N GLY A 174 11.94 -27.92 11.07
CA GLY A 174 12.65 -27.63 9.82
C GLY A 174 12.70 -26.15 9.40
N CYS A 175 12.26 -25.22 10.24
CA CYS A 175 12.35 -23.77 9.99
C CYS A 175 12.69 -23.01 11.29
N GLU A 176 13.93 -22.53 11.37
CA GLU A 176 14.40 -21.71 12.49
C GLU A 176 13.93 -20.26 12.35
N VAL A 177 13.98 -19.49 13.44
CA VAL A 177 13.57 -18.06 13.43
C VAL A 177 14.39 -17.23 12.44
N SER A 178 15.64 -17.63 12.15
CA SER A 178 16.52 -16.97 11.17
C SER A 178 16.15 -17.26 9.72
N ASP A 179 15.35 -18.28 9.46
CA ASP A 179 15.01 -18.71 8.10
C ASP A 179 13.82 -17.94 7.53
N TRP A 180 13.09 -17.24 8.41
CA TRP A 180 11.96 -16.39 8.04
C TRP A 180 12.45 -15.11 7.37
N PHE A 181 11.91 -14.83 6.19
CA PHE A 181 12.04 -13.54 5.53
C PHE A 181 10.96 -12.56 6.04
N ASN A 182 11.39 -11.48 6.68
CA ASN A 182 10.54 -10.60 7.47
C ASN A 182 10.14 -9.35 6.66
N ILE A 183 8.88 -9.29 6.25
CA ILE A 183 8.30 -8.18 5.47
C ILE A 183 7.44 -7.33 6.39
N LEU A 184 7.66 -6.02 6.43
CA LEU A 184 6.76 -5.05 7.08
C LEU A 184 6.05 -4.19 6.04
N VAL A 185 4.72 -4.11 6.14
CA VAL A 185 3.91 -3.13 5.41
C VAL A 185 3.42 -2.08 6.38
N LEU A 186 3.67 -0.80 6.09
CA LEU A 186 3.22 0.30 6.93
C LEU A 186 2.75 1.51 6.12
N HIS A 187 1.84 2.28 6.70
CA HIS A 187 1.26 3.45 6.06
C HIS A 187 1.46 4.70 6.95
N GLN A 188 2.60 5.37 6.84
CA GLN A 188 3.01 6.50 7.69
C GLN A 188 3.81 7.53 6.89
N ASN A 189 3.85 8.78 7.34
CA ASN A 189 4.76 9.77 6.77
C ASN A 189 6.21 9.30 6.94
N ARG A 190 6.97 9.32 5.84
CA ARG A 190 8.42 9.11 5.85
C ARG A 190 9.09 10.46 6.12
N VAL A 191 10.19 10.47 6.86
CA VAL A 191 10.82 11.74 7.29
C VAL A 191 11.22 12.58 6.09
N LYS A 192 10.48 13.66 5.84
CA LYS A 192 10.82 14.68 4.83
C LYS A 192 11.41 15.95 5.46
N MET A 193 10.90 16.45 6.60
CA MET A 193 11.46 17.64 7.28
C MET A 193 11.10 17.77 8.78
N ASN A 194 9.92 17.31 9.23
CA ASN A 194 9.45 17.41 10.61
C ASN A 194 9.51 16.05 11.33
N ALA A 195 10.48 15.88 12.23
CA ALA A 195 10.74 14.62 12.92
C ALA A 195 9.60 14.12 13.84
N LYS A 196 8.61 14.97 14.19
CA LYS A 196 7.48 14.58 15.05
C LYS A 196 6.29 14.02 14.27
N ASN A 197 6.13 14.40 13.00
CA ASN A 197 4.99 14.03 12.15
C ASN A 197 5.38 13.03 11.07
N ALA A 198 6.34 12.17 11.39
CA ALA A 198 6.85 11.12 10.52
C ALA A 198 7.48 10.01 11.37
N ILE A 199 7.69 8.85 10.76
CA ILE A 199 8.40 7.74 11.37
C ILE A 199 9.82 7.67 10.81
N ASN A 200 10.81 7.75 11.70
CA ASN A 200 12.19 7.52 11.32
C ASN A 200 12.40 6.01 11.11
N GLU A 201 12.99 5.64 9.97
CA GLU A 201 13.31 4.26 9.61
C GLU A 201 14.11 3.54 10.70
N ARG A 202 14.94 4.28 11.45
CA ARG A 202 15.76 3.75 12.56
C ARG A 202 14.96 3.34 13.80
N PHE A 203 13.67 3.66 13.88
CA PHE A 203 12.78 3.12 14.91
C PHE A 203 12.37 1.67 14.63
N LEU A 204 12.51 1.21 13.39
CA LEU A 204 12.12 -0.13 12.98
C LEU A 204 13.19 -1.16 13.37
N PRO A 205 12.80 -2.37 13.77
CA PRO A 205 13.74 -3.36 14.27
C PRO A 205 14.61 -3.95 13.16
N ARG A 206 15.87 -4.23 13.49
CA ARG A 206 16.89 -4.74 12.57
C ARG A 206 16.71 -6.20 12.14
N PHE A 207 15.71 -6.91 12.67
CA PHE A 207 15.38 -8.27 12.22
C PHE A 207 14.51 -8.26 10.96
N LEU A 208 13.93 -7.11 10.59
CA LEU A 208 13.21 -6.98 9.33
C LEU A 208 14.20 -7.13 8.17
N ASP A 209 13.69 -7.60 7.03
CA ASP A 209 14.47 -7.76 5.79
C ASP A 209 13.98 -6.79 4.71
N PHE A 210 12.66 -6.58 4.64
CA PHE A 210 12.03 -5.78 3.60
C PHE A 210 10.84 -4.97 4.13
N ILE A 211 10.71 -3.73 3.68
CA ILE A 211 9.68 -2.81 4.15
C ILE A 211 8.96 -2.17 2.96
N VAL A 212 7.65 -2.28 2.94
CA VAL A 212 6.76 -1.61 1.98
C VAL A 212 6.18 -0.37 2.65
N TRP A 213 6.58 0.81 2.18
CA TRP A 213 6.16 2.10 2.70
C TRP A 213 5.00 2.68 1.87
N GLY A 214 3.78 2.60 2.38
CA GLY A 214 2.55 2.79 1.59
C GLY A 214 2.00 4.22 1.49
N HIS A 215 2.33 5.11 2.43
CA HIS A 215 1.69 6.44 2.50
C HIS A 215 2.27 7.46 1.52
N GLU A 216 3.55 7.35 1.20
CA GLU A 216 4.21 8.32 0.32
C GLU A 216 3.82 8.07 -1.13
N HIS A 217 3.28 9.08 -1.80
CA HIS A 217 2.80 8.97 -3.18
C HIS A 217 3.90 9.08 -4.25
N GLU A 218 5.09 9.50 -3.85
CA GLU A 218 6.27 9.53 -4.71
C GLU A 218 6.75 8.10 -4.99
N CYS A 219 6.93 7.78 -6.27
CA CYS A 219 7.33 6.43 -6.68
C CYS A 219 8.86 6.28 -6.56
N LEU A 220 9.32 5.69 -5.45
CA LEU A 220 10.70 5.21 -5.25
C LEU A 220 10.64 3.68 -5.09
N ILE A 221 10.23 3.03 -6.18
CA ILE A 221 9.91 1.60 -6.22
C ILE A 221 11.13 0.69 -6.03
N ASP A 222 12.33 1.17 -6.37
CA ASP A 222 13.55 0.41 -6.21
C ASP A 222 13.88 0.26 -4.72
N PRO A 223 14.06 -0.98 -4.21
CA PRO A 223 14.43 -1.18 -2.83
C PRO A 223 15.74 -0.46 -2.47
N GLN A 224 15.68 0.41 -1.47
CA GLN A 224 16.83 1.16 -0.96
C GLN A 224 17.27 0.56 0.37
N GLU A 225 18.54 0.15 0.47
CA GLU A 225 19.11 -0.26 1.75
C GLU A 225 19.12 0.93 2.72
N VAL A 226 18.71 0.69 3.97
CA VAL A 226 18.85 1.69 5.03
C VAL A 226 20.20 1.48 5.74
N PRO A 227 21.14 2.44 5.65
CA PRO A 227 22.50 2.25 6.14
C PRO A 227 22.57 1.81 7.61
N GLY A 228 23.16 0.63 7.83
CA GLY A 228 23.38 0.05 9.15
C GLY A 228 22.18 -0.66 9.77
N MET A 229 21.02 -0.67 9.11
CA MET A 229 19.82 -1.33 9.62
C MET A 229 19.71 -2.79 9.17
N GLY A 230 20.15 -3.11 7.96
CA GLY A 230 20.14 -4.48 7.41
C GLY A 230 18.90 -4.83 6.58
N PHE A 231 17.92 -3.91 6.47
CA PHE A 231 16.74 -4.07 5.63
C PHE A 231 16.73 -3.08 4.45
N HIS A 232 15.86 -3.39 3.49
CA HIS A 232 15.56 -2.53 2.35
C HIS A 232 14.15 -1.95 2.45
N ILE A 233 13.96 -0.72 1.99
CA ILE A 233 12.65 -0.06 1.87
C ILE A 233 12.29 0.09 0.40
N THR A 234 11.08 -0.31 0.02
CA THR A 234 10.43 0.12 -1.22
C THR A 234 9.34 1.15 -0.88
N GLN A 235 9.19 2.16 -1.73
CA GLN A 235 8.12 3.15 -1.63
C GLN A 235 7.37 3.19 -2.97
N PRO A 236 6.32 2.37 -3.13
CA PRO A 236 5.70 2.18 -4.44
C PRO A 236 5.09 3.43 -5.05
N GLY A 237 4.69 4.40 -4.22
CA GLY A 237 3.90 5.54 -4.66
C GLY A 237 2.42 5.20 -4.80
N SER A 238 1.62 6.21 -5.13
CA SER A 238 0.19 6.03 -5.40
C SER A 238 -0.05 5.47 -6.81
N SER A 239 -1.20 4.82 -7.02
CA SER A 239 -1.63 4.36 -8.35
C SER A 239 -2.22 5.48 -9.21
N VAL A 240 -2.63 6.60 -8.60
CA VAL A 240 -3.15 7.79 -9.27
C VAL A 240 -2.63 9.04 -8.56
N ALA A 241 -2.42 10.12 -9.32
CA ALA A 241 -2.09 11.42 -8.75
C ALA A 241 -3.30 12.03 -8.01
N THR A 242 -3.18 12.15 -6.69
CA THR A 242 -4.13 12.79 -5.77
C THR A 242 -3.86 14.28 -5.57
N SER A 243 -2.63 14.74 -5.82
CA SER A 243 -2.15 16.12 -5.63
C SER A 243 -1.22 16.56 -6.76
N LEU A 244 -1.23 17.84 -7.10
CA LEU A 244 -0.40 18.41 -8.17
C LEU A 244 0.98 18.86 -7.62
N ILE A 245 1.82 17.89 -7.25
CA ILE A 245 3.17 18.12 -6.67
C ILE A 245 4.25 17.29 -7.38
N ASP A 246 5.52 17.72 -7.33
CA ASP A 246 6.63 17.05 -8.05
C ASP A 246 6.75 15.54 -7.72
N GLY A 247 6.59 15.16 -6.45
CA GLY A 247 6.66 13.74 -6.07
C GLY A 247 5.59 12.90 -6.77
N GLU A 248 4.42 13.47 -7.03
CA GLU A 248 3.35 12.77 -7.74
C GLU A 248 3.55 12.72 -9.26
N SER A 249 4.50 13.50 -9.79
CA SER A 249 4.83 13.53 -11.23
C SER A 249 5.62 12.33 -11.73
N LYS A 250 6.31 11.62 -10.83
CA LYS A 250 7.16 10.49 -11.21
C LYS A 250 6.27 9.34 -11.74
N PRO A 251 6.70 8.61 -12.79
CA PRO A 251 5.95 7.47 -13.31
C PRO A 251 5.63 6.43 -12.24
N LYS A 252 4.43 5.85 -12.27
CA LYS A 252 3.95 4.88 -11.25
C LYS A 252 4.21 3.43 -11.71
N HIS A 253 4.52 2.54 -10.77
CA HIS A 253 4.96 1.17 -11.04
C HIS A 253 4.39 0.14 -10.05
N GLY A 254 4.29 -1.13 -10.46
CA GLY A 254 4.15 -2.29 -9.56
C GLY A 254 5.50 -2.96 -9.23
N ASN A 255 5.60 -3.77 -8.16
CA ASN A 255 6.86 -4.38 -7.69
C ASN A 255 6.85 -5.92 -7.62
N GLN A 256 8.02 -6.55 -7.72
CA GLN A 256 8.33 -7.96 -7.42
C GLN A 256 9.71 -8.05 -6.72
N TYR A 257 9.88 -8.93 -5.72
CA TYR A 257 11.14 -9.04 -4.93
C TYR A 257 12.36 -9.66 -5.68
N ARG A 258 12.27 -9.77 -7.02
CA ARG A 258 13.44 -9.79 -7.93
C ARG A 258 13.11 -8.77 -9.03
N PRO A 259 13.74 -7.59 -9.05
CA PRO A 259 13.14 -6.42 -9.70
C PRO A 259 13.12 -6.55 -11.23
N ASN A 260 11.99 -6.99 -11.77
CA ASN A 260 11.58 -6.73 -13.15
C ASN A 260 10.48 -5.66 -13.09
N LYS A 261 10.87 -4.41 -13.34
CA LYS A 261 9.95 -3.26 -13.31
C LYS A 261 8.87 -3.44 -14.37
N ILE A 262 7.60 -3.34 -13.96
CA ILE A 262 6.47 -3.30 -14.88
C ILE A 262 5.88 -1.89 -14.82
N PRO A 263 6.13 -1.03 -15.83
CA PRO A 263 5.51 0.29 -15.88
C PRO A 263 3.99 0.13 -16.06
N LEU A 264 3.21 0.90 -15.33
CA LEU A 264 1.76 0.98 -15.57
C LEU A 264 1.54 1.82 -16.83
N THR A 265 0.70 1.32 -17.74
CA THR A 265 0.46 1.94 -19.05
C THR A 265 -0.79 2.81 -19.08
N SER A 266 -1.72 2.60 -18.14
CA SER A 266 -2.97 3.38 -18.05
C SER A 266 -2.84 4.68 -17.26
N VAL A 267 -1.70 4.91 -16.61
CA VAL A 267 -1.43 6.13 -15.85
C VAL A 267 -1.41 7.33 -16.81
N ARG A 268 -2.32 8.28 -16.59
CA ARG A 268 -2.42 9.50 -17.40
C ARG A 268 -1.07 10.25 -17.38
N PRO A 269 -0.53 10.65 -18.55
CA PRO A 269 0.69 11.45 -18.60
C PRO A 269 0.54 12.72 -17.75
N PHE A 270 1.53 12.97 -16.90
CA PHE A 270 1.59 14.16 -16.07
C PHE A 270 2.95 14.82 -16.28
N GLU A 271 2.93 15.98 -16.92
CA GLU A 271 4.10 16.83 -17.11
C GLU A 271 4.07 17.95 -16.07
N TYR A 272 5.21 18.20 -15.44
CA TYR A 272 5.38 19.23 -14.43
C TYR A 272 6.61 20.08 -14.76
N THR A 273 6.43 21.39 -14.71
CA THR A 273 7.50 22.39 -14.83
C THR A 273 7.27 23.46 -13.77
N GLU A 274 8.36 23.95 -13.17
CA GLU A 274 8.36 25.10 -12.27
C GLU A 274 8.95 26.30 -13.02
N VAL A 275 8.20 27.39 -13.09
CA VAL A 275 8.64 28.65 -13.73
C VAL A 275 8.75 29.73 -12.66
N VAL A 276 9.93 30.35 -12.58
CA VAL A 276 10.20 31.47 -11.69
C VAL A 276 10.30 32.74 -12.53
N LEU A 277 9.22 33.54 -12.57
CA LEU A 277 9.10 34.68 -13.49
C LEU A 277 10.26 35.70 -13.43
N LYS A 278 10.93 35.85 -12.27
CA LYS A 278 12.09 36.74 -12.12
C LYS A 278 13.37 36.24 -12.81
N ASP A 279 13.43 34.94 -13.10
CA ASP A 279 14.60 34.28 -13.67
C ASP A 279 14.41 34.06 -15.19
N GLU A 280 13.24 34.42 -15.73
CA GLU A 280 12.92 34.40 -17.16
C GLU A 280 13.34 35.73 -17.81
N PRO A 281 14.40 35.75 -18.64
CA PRO A 281 15.03 36.99 -19.11
C PRO A 281 14.17 37.76 -20.14
N ASP A 282 13.22 37.08 -20.78
CA ASP A 282 12.41 37.61 -21.88
C ASP A 282 10.97 37.95 -21.46
N ILE A 283 10.67 37.91 -20.15
CA ILE A 283 9.36 38.24 -19.58
C ILE A 283 9.49 39.47 -18.70
N ASP A 284 8.64 40.48 -18.92
CA ASP A 284 8.44 41.54 -17.92
C ASP A 284 7.44 41.02 -16.86
N PRO A 285 7.85 40.87 -15.58
CA PRO A 285 6.96 40.40 -14.52
C PRO A 285 5.76 41.32 -14.25
N ASN A 286 5.76 42.54 -14.80
CA ASN A 286 4.67 43.51 -14.69
C ASN A 286 3.78 43.56 -15.95
N ASP A 287 4.17 42.88 -17.04
CA ASP A 287 3.34 42.78 -18.25
C ASP A 287 2.54 41.49 -18.24
N GLN A 288 1.25 41.63 -17.92
CA GLN A 288 0.32 40.52 -17.86
C GLN A 288 0.20 39.78 -19.21
N ASN A 289 0.34 40.46 -20.35
CA ASN A 289 0.20 39.81 -21.65
C ASN A 289 1.44 38.96 -21.99
N SER A 290 2.63 39.48 -21.70
CA SER A 290 3.90 38.74 -21.87
C SER A 290 3.95 37.48 -21.00
N ILE A 291 3.47 37.57 -19.75
CA ILE A 291 3.36 36.41 -18.85
C ILE A 291 2.38 35.37 -19.41
N LEU A 292 1.21 35.81 -19.89
CA LEU A 292 0.21 34.90 -20.46
C LEU A 292 0.74 34.21 -21.72
N GLU A 293 1.38 34.93 -22.65
CA GLU A 293 1.99 34.34 -23.85
C GLU A 293 3.10 33.33 -23.54
N HIS A 294 3.84 33.52 -22.44
CA HIS A 294 4.87 32.57 -22.03
C HIS A 294 4.27 31.31 -21.39
N LEU A 295 3.22 31.44 -20.58
CA LEU A 295 2.58 30.32 -19.88
C LEU A 295 1.64 29.49 -20.77
N ASP A 296 1.21 30.02 -21.93
CA ASP A 296 0.32 29.33 -22.88
C ASP A 296 1.08 28.42 -23.87
N LYS A 297 2.42 28.34 -23.76
CA LYS A 297 3.30 27.45 -24.54
C LYS A 297 3.46 26.09 -23.88
#